data_AF-A0A965HLB4-F1
#
_entry.id   AF-A0A965HLB4-F1
#
_cell.length_a   1.000
_cell.length_b   1.000
_cell.length_c   1.000
_cell.angle_alpha   90.00
_cell.angle_beta   90.00
_cell.angle_gamma   90.00
#
_symmetry.space_group_name_H-M   'P 1'
#
loop_
_entity.id
_entity.type
_entity.pdbx_description
1 polymer ?
#
loop_
_entity_poly.entity_id
_entity_poly.type
_entity_poly.pdbx_seq_one_letter_code
_entity_poly.pdbx_strand_id
1 'polypeptide(L)'
;MALTVAADARDWFVSPSGNDLSEGTEQAPLRTVQAALDHAQAGDVCKLRQGTYREAAEFKSSGLEDKPVRIMAYPGESVLFDGTETVKGEWEKHQGSIYKITAPKGIEQLFVGREMMIEARWPNMKFNQRFDRSCWAKTENGSTHGKIISHSIADSGIDWTGAMTYLNVAHQWWTWNRPIQKHVPGSPELEYAADLVGLCDADPKLSSKDPKMVEKMWSDDYFY
;
A
#
# COMPACT_ATOMS: atom_id res chain seq x y z
N MET A 1 -40.87 39.80 4.56
CA MET A 1 -39.88 39.76 3.47
C MET A 1 -38.55 39.39 4.12
N ALA A 2 -38.12 38.14 4.01
CA ALA A 2 -36.86 37.69 4.62
C ALA A 2 -35.74 37.86 3.60
N LEU A 3 -34.77 38.72 3.90
CA LEU A 3 -33.53 38.83 3.11
C LEU A 3 -32.73 37.55 3.33
N THR A 4 -32.58 36.73 2.30
CA THR A 4 -31.60 35.66 2.26
C THR A 4 -30.27 36.29 1.87
N VAL A 5 -29.37 36.47 2.83
CA VAL A 5 -27.98 36.81 2.53
C VAL A 5 -27.36 35.56 1.95
N ALA A 6 -26.96 35.60 0.67
CA ALA A 6 -26.08 34.57 0.12
C ALA A 6 -24.75 34.70 0.88
N ALA A 7 -24.41 33.70 1.69
CA ALA A 7 -23.10 33.66 2.32
C ALA A 7 -22.04 33.54 1.22
N ASP A 8 -21.13 34.51 1.15
CA ASP A 8 -19.94 34.42 0.32
C ASP A 8 -19.05 33.27 0.80
N ALA A 9 -18.31 32.68 -0.12
CA ALA A 9 -17.35 31.63 0.18
C ALA A 9 -16.36 32.09 1.25
N ARG A 10 -16.20 31.29 2.31
CA ARG A 10 -15.31 31.57 3.44
C ARG A 10 -14.04 30.72 3.39
N ASP A 11 -12.95 31.32 3.83
CA ASP A 11 -11.71 30.60 4.12
C ASP A 11 -11.68 30.17 5.60
N TRP A 12 -11.50 28.88 5.85
CA TRP A 12 -11.27 28.28 7.15
C TRP A 12 -9.79 27.95 7.31
N PHE A 13 -9.14 28.51 8.32
CA PHE A 13 -7.73 28.25 8.59
C PHE A 13 -7.58 27.19 9.65
N VAL A 14 -6.76 26.18 9.36
CA VAL A 14 -6.49 25.06 10.27
C VAL A 14 -5.00 24.92 10.49
N SER A 15 -4.54 24.79 11.74
CA SER A 15 -3.14 24.58 12.09
C SER A 15 -3.03 23.51 13.17
N PRO A 16 -2.02 22.61 13.17
CA PRO A 16 -1.85 21.64 14.25
C PRO A 16 -1.64 22.28 15.63
N SER A 17 -1.20 23.54 15.69
CA SER A 17 -1.06 24.34 16.92
C SER A 17 -2.28 25.22 17.22
N GLY A 18 -3.34 25.13 16.42
CA GLY A 18 -4.58 25.90 16.58
C GLY A 18 -5.46 25.38 17.72
N ASN A 19 -6.69 25.89 17.78
CA ASN A 19 -7.69 25.46 18.76
C ASN A 19 -9.07 25.39 18.09
N ASP A 20 -9.76 24.25 18.23
CA ASP A 20 -11.08 24.01 17.63
C ASP A 20 -12.19 24.91 18.18
N LEU A 21 -11.93 25.64 19.27
CA LEU A 21 -12.81 26.69 19.79
C LEU A 21 -12.55 28.09 19.19
N SER A 22 -11.56 28.21 18.30
CA SER A 22 -11.23 29.47 17.64
C SER A 22 -12.18 29.78 16.49
N GLU A 23 -12.13 31.02 15.98
CA GLU A 23 -12.98 31.46 14.88
C GLU A 23 -12.61 30.87 13.51
N GLY A 24 -11.47 30.19 13.39
CA GLY A 24 -10.98 29.61 12.13
C GLY A 24 -10.46 30.65 11.14
N THR A 25 -9.96 31.77 11.64
CA THR A 25 -9.29 32.82 10.85
C THR A 25 -7.79 32.59 10.79
N GLU A 26 -7.08 33.33 9.94
CA GLU A 26 -5.62 33.18 9.82
C GLU A 26 -4.88 33.45 11.13
N GLN A 27 -5.36 34.41 11.93
CA GLN A 27 -4.78 34.78 13.23
C GLN A 27 -5.24 33.86 14.38
N ALA A 28 -6.40 33.20 14.23
CA ALA A 28 -6.97 32.29 15.22
C ALA A 28 -7.47 30.99 14.52
N PRO A 29 -6.54 30.13 14.06
CA PRO A 29 -6.89 28.94 13.30
C PRO A 29 -7.53 27.86 14.17
N LEU A 30 -8.41 27.07 13.55
CA LEU A 30 -8.89 25.80 14.11
C LEU A 30 -7.73 24.81 14.24
N ARG A 31 -7.88 23.78 15.08
CA ARG A 31 -6.82 22.77 15.27
C ARG A 31 -6.95 21.62 14.28
N THR A 32 -8.18 21.17 14.02
CA THR A 32 -8.49 19.97 13.25
C THR A 32 -9.16 20.30 11.93
N VAL A 33 -8.91 19.46 10.93
CA VAL A 33 -9.58 19.53 9.63
C VAL A 33 -11.07 19.23 9.79
N GLN A 34 -11.43 18.28 10.66
CA GLN A 34 -12.84 17.98 10.91
C GLN A 34 -13.62 19.18 11.46
N ALA A 35 -13.03 19.99 12.35
CA ALA A 35 -13.70 21.20 12.85
C ALA A 35 -14.01 22.19 11.73
N ALA A 36 -13.09 22.36 10.77
CA ALA A 36 -13.35 23.22 9.61
C ALA A 36 -14.44 22.63 8.70
N LEU A 37 -14.41 21.32 8.44
CA LEU A 37 -15.43 20.63 7.63
C LEU A 37 -16.82 20.63 8.27
N ASP A 38 -16.90 20.60 9.60
CA ASP A 38 -18.17 20.68 10.34
C ASP A 38 -18.86 22.05 10.17
N HIS A 39 -18.09 23.09 9.85
CA HIS A 39 -18.61 24.42 9.55
C HIS A 39 -18.70 24.75 8.05
N ALA A 40 -17.97 24.03 7.21
CA ALA A 40 -17.82 24.34 5.79
C ALA A 40 -19.16 24.26 5.03
N GLN A 41 -19.41 25.27 4.20
CA GLN A 41 -20.53 25.34 3.27
C GLN A 41 -20.07 25.31 1.82
N ALA A 42 -21.00 25.11 0.89
CA ALA A 42 -20.68 25.09 -0.54
C ALA A 42 -19.93 26.36 -0.98
N GLY A 43 -18.71 26.18 -1.48
CA GLY A 43 -17.80 27.24 -1.93
C GLY A 43 -16.62 27.50 -0.98
N ASP A 44 -16.73 27.07 0.28
CA ASP A 44 -15.72 27.29 1.31
C ASP A 44 -14.40 26.56 1.02
N VAL A 45 -13.32 27.10 1.59
CA VAL A 45 -11.98 26.54 1.48
C VAL A 45 -11.37 26.36 2.85
N CYS A 46 -11.01 25.12 3.18
CA CYS A 46 -10.17 24.79 4.33
C CYS A 46 -8.70 24.94 3.94
N LYS A 47 -8.06 26.02 4.38
CA LYS A 47 -6.64 26.31 4.22
C LYS A 47 -5.83 25.74 5.38
N LEU A 48 -5.04 24.72 5.09
CA LEU A 48 -4.22 24.00 6.05
C LEU A 48 -2.85 24.65 6.18
N ARG A 49 -2.46 25.03 7.39
CA ARG A 49 -1.13 25.55 7.69
C ARG A 49 -0.10 24.43 7.74
N GLN A 50 1.17 24.78 7.61
CA GLN A 50 2.29 23.85 7.63
C GLN A 50 2.24 22.95 8.86
N GLY A 51 2.37 21.64 8.64
CA GLY A 51 2.51 20.69 9.73
C GLY A 51 2.04 19.29 9.40
N THR A 52 2.00 18.47 10.44
CA THR A 52 1.56 17.08 10.37
C THR A 52 0.22 16.92 11.07
N TYR A 53 -0.75 16.41 10.32
CA TYR A 53 -2.11 16.16 10.76
C TYR A 53 -2.30 14.65 10.94
N ARG A 54 -2.53 14.24 12.19
CA ARG A 54 -2.81 12.83 12.58
C ARG A 54 -4.27 12.71 12.96
N GLU A 55 -5.14 12.78 11.96
CA GLU A 55 -6.59 12.73 12.14
C GLU A 55 -7.27 12.04 10.95
N ALA A 56 -8.50 11.59 11.17
CA ALA A 56 -9.42 11.26 10.10
C ALA A 56 -10.40 12.42 9.93
N ALA A 57 -10.69 12.79 8.69
CA ALA A 57 -11.63 13.83 8.36
C ALA A 57 -12.62 13.31 7.32
N GLU A 58 -13.89 13.61 7.53
CA GLU A 58 -15.00 13.18 6.69
C GLU A 58 -15.83 14.38 6.23
N PHE A 59 -16.17 14.40 4.95
CA PHE A 59 -17.13 15.35 4.41
C PHE A 59 -18.55 14.92 4.80
N LYS A 60 -19.13 15.58 5.81
CA LYS A 60 -20.54 15.36 6.22
C LYS A 60 -21.54 15.99 5.25
N SER A 61 -21.11 16.96 4.46
CA SER A 61 -21.88 17.66 3.45
C SER A 61 -21.04 17.87 2.19
N SER A 62 -21.70 17.89 1.03
CA SER A 62 -21.06 18.17 -0.25
C SER A 62 -21.16 19.66 -0.59
N GLY A 63 -20.21 20.16 -1.38
CA GLY A 63 -20.39 21.41 -2.12
C GLY A 63 -21.35 21.27 -3.30
N LEU A 64 -21.51 22.36 -4.04
CA LEU A 64 -22.22 22.41 -5.33
C LEU A 64 -21.22 22.30 -6.48
N GLU A 65 -21.71 22.00 -7.68
CA GLU A 65 -20.89 21.87 -8.90
C GLU A 65 -20.04 23.12 -9.17
N ASP A 66 -20.63 24.32 -9.03
CA ASP A 66 -19.97 25.61 -9.20
C ASP A 66 -19.34 26.16 -7.91
N LYS A 67 -19.62 25.52 -6.76
CA LYS A 67 -19.16 25.93 -5.42
C LYS A 67 -18.73 24.71 -4.59
N PRO A 68 -17.61 24.06 -4.97
CA PRO A 68 -17.10 22.92 -4.22
C PRO A 68 -16.55 23.37 -2.86
N VAL A 69 -16.66 22.50 -1.86
CA VAL A 69 -15.84 22.61 -0.64
C VAL A 69 -14.44 22.11 -0.97
N ARG A 70 -13.41 22.90 -0.65
CA ARG A 70 -12.01 22.54 -0.96
C ARG A 70 -11.19 22.42 0.31
N ILE A 71 -10.27 21.46 0.33
CA ILE A 71 -9.20 21.38 1.31
C ILE A 71 -7.89 21.60 0.55
N MET A 72 -7.08 22.54 1.01
CA MET A 72 -5.79 22.83 0.38
C MET A 72 -4.76 23.32 1.38
N ALA A 73 -3.48 23.10 1.08
CA ALA A 73 -2.41 23.74 1.83
C ALA A 73 -2.44 25.26 1.63
N TYR A 74 -2.11 26.01 2.68
CA TYR A 74 -1.88 27.45 2.58
C TYR A 74 -0.72 27.71 1.60
N PRO A 75 -0.79 28.76 0.75
CA PRO A 75 0.21 28.98 -0.29
C PRO A 75 1.65 28.97 0.23
N GLY A 76 2.50 28.13 -0.35
CA GLY A 76 3.91 27.98 0.03
C GLY A 76 4.18 27.09 1.24
N GLU A 77 3.14 26.58 1.91
CA GLU A 77 3.27 25.71 3.09
C GLU A 77 3.13 24.23 2.72
N SER A 78 3.84 23.36 3.47
CA SER A 78 3.80 21.91 3.27
C SER A 78 2.95 21.22 4.34
N VAL A 79 1.96 20.45 3.89
CA VAL A 79 1.01 19.75 4.75
C VAL A 79 1.17 18.25 4.57
N LEU A 80 1.27 17.52 5.68
CA LEU A 80 1.33 16.07 5.70
C LEU A 80 0.16 15.51 6.50
N PHE A 81 -0.69 14.73 5.86
CA PHE A 81 -1.56 13.79 6.58
C PHE A 81 -0.76 12.54 6.90
N ASP A 82 -0.66 12.22 8.19
CA ASP A 82 0.17 11.10 8.65
C ASP A 82 -0.71 10.08 9.38
N GLY A 83 -1.06 9.02 8.66
CA GLY A 83 -1.79 7.86 9.18
C GLY A 83 -0.88 6.81 9.83
N THR A 84 0.41 7.08 10.00
CA THR A 84 1.31 6.14 10.67
C THR A 84 1.14 6.20 12.19
N GLU A 85 1.34 5.07 12.84
CA GLU A 85 1.48 5.00 14.30
C GLU A 85 2.95 4.87 14.67
N THR A 86 3.39 5.67 15.65
CA THR A 86 4.78 5.56 16.14
C THR A 86 4.93 4.25 16.89
N VAL A 87 5.90 3.43 16.49
CA VAL A 87 6.28 2.24 17.25
C VAL A 87 6.90 2.69 18.57
N LYS A 88 6.17 2.47 19.66
CA LYS A 88 6.59 2.87 21.01
C LYS A 88 7.53 1.82 21.60
N GLY A 89 8.61 2.27 22.23
CA GLY A 89 9.59 1.43 22.90
C GLY A 89 11.00 1.65 22.36
N GLU A 90 11.94 0.90 22.92
CA GLU A 90 13.34 0.96 22.53
C GLU A 90 13.68 -0.22 21.61
N TRP A 91 14.41 0.06 20.53
CA TRP A 91 14.90 -0.97 19.63
C TRP A 91 16.09 -1.70 20.27
N GLU A 92 15.99 -3.03 20.38
CA GLU A 92 17.06 -3.87 20.90
C GLU A 92 17.92 -4.39 19.75
N LYS A 93 19.24 -4.30 19.89
CA LYS A 93 20.15 -4.95 18.94
C LYS A 93 20.01 -6.47 19.06
N HIS A 94 19.72 -7.13 17.93
CA HIS A 94 19.61 -8.58 17.88
C HIS A 94 20.93 -9.23 17.44
N GLN A 95 21.36 -8.99 16.21
CA GLN A 95 22.60 -9.53 15.64
C GLN A 95 23.07 -8.68 14.46
N GLY A 96 24.39 -8.44 14.34
CA GLY A 96 24.94 -7.65 13.24
C GLY A 96 24.30 -6.26 13.17
N SER A 97 23.64 -5.95 12.05
CA SER A 97 22.87 -4.71 11.84
C SER A 97 21.35 -4.90 12.01
N ILE A 98 20.92 -6.02 12.58
CA ILE A 98 19.50 -6.35 12.82
C ILE A 98 19.09 -5.88 14.22
N TYR A 99 17.99 -5.14 14.25
CA TYR A 99 17.34 -4.65 15.47
C TYR A 99 15.93 -5.23 15.56
N LYS A 100 15.42 -5.39 16.78
CA LYS A 100 14.09 -5.94 17.06
C LYS A 100 13.34 -5.08 18.07
N ILE A 101 12.01 -5.11 17.98
CA ILE A 101 11.09 -4.49 18.93
C ILE A 101 9.78 -5.27 18.92
N THR A 102 9.06 -5.29 20.04
CA THR A 102 7.70 -5.82 20.08
C THR A 102 6.76 -4.84 19.39
N ALA A 103 6.21 -5.25 18.25
CA ALA A 103 5.38 -4.41 17.42
C ALA A 103 3.88 -4.80 17.56
N PRO A 104 2.94 -3.87 17.32
CA PRO A 104 1.51 -4.19 17.25
C PRO A 104 1.19 -5.34 16.27
N LYS A 105 0.07 -6.04 16.47
CA LYS A 105 -0.40 -7.02 15.49
C LYS A 105 -0.91 -6.31 14.23
N GLY A 106 -0.75 -6.96 13.07
CA GLY A 106 -1.30 -6.46 11.80
C GLY A 106 -0.49 -5.35 11.13
N ILE A 107 0.84 -5.37 11.27
CA ILE A 107 1.70 -4.42 10.57
C ILE A 107 1.90 -4.90 9.14
N GLU A 108 1.50 -4.07 8.19
CA GLU A 108 1.70 -4.30 6.75
C GLU A 108 2.81 -3.42 6.17
N GLN A 109 3.17 -2.33 6.86
CA GLN A 109 4.17 -1.37 6.41
C GLN A 109 4.96 -0.83 7.61
N LEU A 110 6.27 -0.67 7.44
CA LEU A 110 7.16 -0.05 8.41
C LEU A 110 7.86 1.13 7.74
N PHE A 111 7.92 2.27 8.43
CA PHE A 111 8.64 3.46 7.97
C PHE A 111 9.74 3.83 8.96
N VAL A 112 10.95 4.07 8.48
CA VAL A 112 12.08 4.57 9.28
C VAL A 112 12.49 5.92 8.69
N GLY A 113 12.42 6.99 9.48
CA GLY A 113 12.75 8.34 8.99
C GLY A 113 11.87 8.82 7.83
N ARG A 114 10.62 8.33 7.73
CA ARG A 114 9.68 8.50 6.60
C ARG A 114 10.03 7.74 5.31
N GLU A 115 11.04 6.88 5.33
CA GLU A 115 11.29 5.96 4.23
C GLU A 115 10.57 4.64 4.47
N MET A 116 9.79 4.18 3.50
CA MET A 116 9.14 2.87 3.56
C MET A 116 10.21 1.77 3.49
N MET A 117 10.21 0.92 4.51
CA MET A 117 11.04 -0.28 4.56
C MET A 117 10.36 -1.40 3.77
N ILE A 118 11.17 -2.31 3.24
CA ILE A 118 10.67 -3.51 2.59
C ILE A 118 10.71 -4.68 3.57
N GLU A 119 9.69 -5.54 3.50
CA GLU A 119 9.70 -6.81 4.22
C GLU A 119 10.95 -7.61 3.86
N ALA A 120 11.44 -8.40 4.83
CA ALA A 120 12.51 -9.33 4.57
C ALA A 120 12.08 -10.31 3.47
N ARG A 121 12.87 -10.39 2.41
CA ARG A 121 12.50 -11.12 1.20
C ARG A 121 13.70 -11.70 0.50
N TRP A 122 13.41 -12.63 -0.40
CA TRP A 122 14.35 -13.12 -1.37
C TRP A 122 13.79 -13.00 -2.79
N PRO A 123 14.60 -12.60 -3.79
CA PRO A 123 15.90 -11.94 -3.62
C PRO A 123 15.77 -10.61 -2.87
N ASN A 124 16.88 -10.17 -2.27
CA ASN A 124 16.96 -8.86 -1.63
C ASN A 124 16.76 -7.75 -2.67
N MET A 125 15.91 -6.78 -2.34
CA MET A 125 15.74 -5.56 -3.14
C MET A 125 15.43 -4.36 -2.25
N LYS A 126 15.61 -3.14 -2.76
CA LYS A 126 15.10 -1.91 -2.14
C LYS A 126 13.70 -1.58 -2.64
N PHE A 127 12.93 -0.81 -1.87
CA PHE A 127 11.57 -0.43 -2.26
C PHE A 127 11.48 0.34 -3.58
N ASN A 128 12.48 1.17 -3.90
CA ASN A 128 12.54 1.89 -5.17
C ASN A 128 12.83 0.97 -6.38
N GLN A 129 13.31 -0.25 -6.14
CA GLN A 129 13.55 -1.26 -7.18
C GLN A 129 12.34 -2.17 -7.40
N ARG A 130 11.21 -2.00 -6.70
CA ARG A 130 10.08 -2.96 -6.70
C ARG A 130 9.53 -3.30 -8.09
N PHE A 131 9.67 -2.39 -9.06
CA PHE A 131 9.25 -2.59 -10.45
C PHE A 131 10.41 -2.93 -11.40
N ASP A 132 11.65 -2.98 -10.91
CA ASP A 132 12.83 -3.40 -11.66
C ASP A 132 12.90 -4.93 -11.72
N ARG A 133 12.60 -5.48 -12.89
CA ARG A 133 12.60 -6.93 -13.15
C ARG A 133 14.00 -7.55 -13.05
N SER A 134 15.08 -6.76 -13.11
CA SER A 134 16.44 -7.29 -12.95
C SER A 134 16.72 -7.78 -11.52
N CYS A 135 15.92 -7.33 -10.54
CA CYS A 135 16.03 -7.73 -9.14
C CYS A 135 15.12 -8.93 -8.78
N TRP A 136 14.48 -9.56 -9.77
CA TRP A 136 13.63 -10.74 -9.58
C TRP A 136 14.44 -12.00 -9.87
N ALA A 137 14.22 -13.04 -9.07
CA ALA A 137 14.75 -14.36 -9.38
C ALA A 137 13.98 -14.95 -10.55
N LYS A 138 14.70 -15.68 -11.40
CA LYS A 138 14.10 -16.47 -12.46
C LYS A 138 13.87 -17.88 -11.95
N THR A 139 12.77 -18.46 -12.40
CA THR A 139 12.50 -19.88 -12.15
C THR A 139 13.36 -20.74 -13.07
N GLU A 140 13.60 -21.98 -12.65
CA GLU A 140 14.42 -22.93 -13.39
C GLU A 140 13.57 -24.06 -13.98
N ASN A 141 14.19 -24.86 -14.86
CA ASN A 141 13.51 -25.96 -15.54
C ASN A 141 12.89 -26.96 -14.55
N GLY A 142 11.67 -27.42 -14.84
CA GLY A 142 10.87 -28.28 -13.96
C GLY A 142 9.97 -27.53 -12.96
N SER A 143 10.01 -26.18 -12.99
CA SER A 143 8.96 -25.35 -12.36
C SER A 143 7.63 -25.56 -13.08
N THR A 144 6.56 -25.70 -12.32
CA THR A 144 5.21 -25.94 -12.83
C THR A 144 4.20 -25.11 -12.07
N HIS A 145 2.94 -25.11 -12.50
CA HIS A 145 1.90 -24.47 -11.70
C HIS A 145 1.82 -25.10 -10.30
N GLY A 146 1.93 -24.27 -9.26
CA GLY A 146 1.97 -24.71 -7.86
C GLY A 146 3.36 -25.09 -7.34
N LYS A 147 4.41 -25.03 -8.18
CA LYS A 147 5.76 -25.45 -7.80
C LYS A 147 6.84 -24.61 -8.49
N ILE A 148 7.77 -24.04 -7.73
CA ILE A 148 8.93 -23.34 -8.29
C ILE A 148 10.19 -24.11 -7.95
N ILE A 149 11.07 -24.23 -8.95
CA ILE A 149 12.44 -24.68 -8.78
C ILE A 149 13.35 -23.47 -8.95
N SER A 150 14.19 -23.20 -7.94
CA SER A 150 15.25 -22.20 -7.97
C SER A 150 16.37 -22.61 -7.02
N HIS A 151 17.53 -23.01 -7.52
CA HIS A 151 18.67 -23.41 -6.69
C HIS A 151 19.17 -22.26 -5.81
N SER A 152 19.02 -21.02 -6.28
CA SER A 152 19.40 -19.83 -5.51
C SER A 152 18.53 -19.58 -4.26
N ILE A 153 17.38 -20.24 -4.12
CA ILE A 153 16.61 -20.25 -2.86
C ILE A 153 17.15 -21.29 -1.86
N ALA A 154 17.68 -22.41 -2.35
CA ALA A 154 18.27 -23.46 -1.53
C ALA A 154 19.45 -22.92 -0.72
N ASP A 155 20.26 -22.05 -1.34
CA ASP A 155 21.40 -21.37 -0.74
C ASP A 155 21.02 -20.51 0.48
N SER A 156 19.74 -20.13 0.61
CA SER A 156 19.29 -19.32 1.75
C SER A 156 19.24 -20.13 3.05
N GLY A 157 19.09 -21.46 2.99
CA GLY A 157 18.96 -22.32 4.17
C GLY A 157 17.75 -22.01 5.06
N ILE A 158 16.78 -21.25 4.56
CA ILE A 158 15.58 -20.81 5.30
C ILE A 158 14.42 -21.74 4.95
N ASP A 159 13.58 -22.05 5.94
CA ASP A 159 12.25 -22.60 5.67
C ASP A 159 11.32 -21.45 5.27
N TRP A 160 10.94 -21.42 3.99
CA TRP A 160 10.06 -20.39 3.45
C TRP A 160 8.57 -20.73 3.60
N THR A 161 8.21 -21.85 4.26
CA THR A 161 6.82 -22.21 4.51
C THR A 161 6.08 -21.08 5.24
N GLY A 162 4.94 -20.65 4.70
CA GLY A 162 4.15 -19.53 5.20
C GLY A 162 4.60 -18.14 4.72
N ALA A 163 5.75 -18.02 4.05
CA ALA A 163 6.13 -16.77 3.40
C ALA A 163 5.28 -16.51 2.14
N MET A 164 5.28 -15.27 1.67
CA MET A 164 4.55 -14.86 0.47
C MET A 164 5.43 -14.88 -0.77
N THR A 165 5.01 -15.62 -1.80
CA THR A 165 5.61 -15.49 -3.14
C THR A 165 4.93 -14.39 -3.94
N TYR A 166 5.70 -13.70 -4.78
CA TYR A 166 5.20 -12.79 -5.82
C TYR A 166 5.68 -13.30 -7.17
N LEU A 167 4.74 -13.72 -8.01
CA LEU A 167 4.99 -14.55 -9.16
C LEU A 167 4.50 -13.87 -10.43
N ASN A 168 5.36 -13.81 -11.44
CA ASN A 168 4.94 -13.52 -12.81
C ASN A 168 4.82 -14.86 -13.55
N VAL A 169 3.65 -15.47 -13.44
CA VAL A 169 3.34 -16.80 -14.01
C VAL A 169 2.41 -16.67 -15.21
N ALA A 170 2.63 -17.52 -16.22
CA ALA A 170 2.14 -17.33 -17.59
C ALA A 170 2.64 -16.02 -18.22
N HIS A 171 2.31 -15.74 -19.49
CA HIS A 171 2.80 -14.56 -20.22
C HIS A 171 2.86 -13.29 -19.33
N GLN A 172 4.02 -12.60 -19.33
CA GLN A 172 4.57 -11.63 -18.34
C GLN A 172 3.75 -10.36 -17.99
N TRP A 173 2.43 -10.43 -18.03
CA TRP A 173 1.49 -9.34 -17.79
C TRP A 173 0.73 -9.48 -16.47
N TRP A 174 0.77 -10.66 -15.84
CA TRP A 174 0.06 -10.91 -14.59
C TRP A 174 1.04 -11.20 -13.45
N THR A 175 0.92 -10.40 -12.39
CA THR A 175 1.61 -10.63 -11.12
C THR A 175 0.61 -11.18 -10.12
N TRP A 176 1.00 -12.29 -9.50
CA TRP A 176 0.21 -13.00 -8.50
C TRP A 176 0.97 -13.07 -7.19
N ASN A 177 0.26 -13.29 -6.09
CA ASN A 177 0.89 -13.66 -4.84
C ASN A 177 0.21 -14.87 -4.23
N ARG A 178 1.00 -15.80 -3.68
CA ARG A 178 0.49 -17.00 -2.96
C ARG A 178 1.37 -17.36 -1.77
N PRO A 179 0.76 -17.78 -0.64
CA PRO A 179 1.54 -18.30 0.48
C PRO A 179 2.22 -19.58 0.03
N ILE A 180 3.48 -19.73 0.41
CA ILE A 180 4.23 -20.97 0.27
C ILE A 180 3.59 -21.98 1.23
N GLN A 181 3.09 -23.08 0.69
CA GLN A 181 2.46 -24.14 1.46
C GLN A 181 3.49 -25.06 2.07
N LYS A 182 4.60 -25.28 1.37
CA LYS A 182 5.65 -26.19 1.78
C LYS A 182 6.99 -25.81 1.17
N HIS A 183 8.02 -25.78 2.01
CA HIS A 183 9.41 -25.67 1.63
C HIS A 183 10.25 -26.47 2.63
N VAL A 184 11.44 -26.91 2.21
CA VAL A 184 12.41 -27.56 3.09
C VAL A 184 13.71 -26.75 3.01
N PRO A 185 14.33 -26.33 4.13
CA PRO A 185 15.62 -25.66 4.11
C PRO A 185 16.65 -26.39 3.23
N GLY A 186 17.31 -25.68 2.32
CA GLY A 186 18.28 -26.27 1.38
C GLY A 186 17.66 -26.99 0.18
N SER A 187 16.33 -27.00 0.05
CA SER A 187 15.64 -27.46 -1.16
C SER A 187 15.62 -26.35 -2.21
N PRO A 188 15.81 -26.67 -3.51
CA PRO A 188 15.52 -25.73 -4.58
C PRO A 188 14.01 -25.61 -4.86
N GLU A 189 13.21 -26.52 -4.31
CA GLU A 189 11.79 -26.67 -4.59
C GLU A 189 10.92 -26.04 -3.49
N LEU A 190 9.99 -25.19 -3.90
CA LEU A 190 8.92 -24.62 -3.07
C LEU A 190 7.55 -24.91 -3.70
N GLU A 191 6.57 -25.22 -2.87
CA GLU A 191 5.18 -25.48 -3.28
C GLU A 191 4.27 -24.34 -2.81
N TYR A 192 3.36 -23.89 -3.68
CA TYR A 192 2.37 -22.86 -3.38
C TYR A 192 0.99 -23.27 -3.89
N ALA A 193 -0.07 -22.61 -3.39
CA ALA A 193 -1.43 -22.94 -3.78
C ALA A 193 -1.64 -22.80 -5.31
N ALA A 194 -2.02 -23.90 -5.95
CA ALA A 194 -2.29 -23.97 -7.39
C ALA A 194 -3.75 -23.61 -7.73
N ASP A 195 -4.24 -22.50 -7.18
CA ASP A 195 -5.65 -22.08 -7.23
C ASP A 195 -5.85 -20.74 -7.99
N LEU A 196 -5.07 -20.53 -9.04
CA LEU A 196 -5.17 -19.34 -9.89
C LEU A 196 -6.49 -19.32 -10.69
N VAL A 197 -7.53 -18.74 -10.08
CA VAL A 197 -8.80 -18.42 -10.75
C VAL A 197 -8.52 -17.46 -11.92
N GLY A 198 -8.91 -17.85 -13.14
CA GLY A 198 -8.62 -17.13 -14.39
C GLY A 198 -7.44 -17.67 -15.21
N LEU A 199 -6.56 -18.47 -14.60
CA LEU A 199 -5.50 -19.24 -15.29
C LEU A 199 -5.91 -20.73 -15.38
N CYS A 200 -6.47 -21.27 -14.29
CA CYS A 200 -7.10 -22.59 -14.22
C CYS A 200 -8.56 -22.57 -14.68
N ASP A 201 -9.27 -21.48 -14.39
CA ASP A 201 -10.59 -21.21 -14.92
C ASP A 201 -10.43 -20.39 -16.19
N ALA A 202 -10.01 -21.06 -17.26
CA ALA A 202 -10.37 -20.55 -18.57
C ALA A 202 -11.89 -20.29 -18.52
N ASP A 203 -12.30 -19.05 -18.81
CA ASP A 203 -13.69 -18.73 -19.12
C ASP A 203 -14.28 -19.95 -19.85
N PRO A 204 -15.41 -20.53 -19.40
CA PRO A 204 -16.00 -21.68 -20.06
C PRO A 204 -16.18 -21.47 -21.58
N LYS A 205 -16.21 -20.22 -22.04
CA LYS A 205 -16.24 -19.82 -23.46
C LYS A 205 -14.86 -19.82 -24.16
N LEU A 206 -13.75 -19.79 -23.43
CA LEU A 206 -12.36 -19.95 -23.90
C LEU A 206 -11.92 -21.42 -23.86
N SER A 207 -12.22 -22.17 -22.79
CA SER A 207 -11.83 -23.59 -22.64
C SER A 207 -12.52 -24.52 -23.66
N SER A 208 -13.75 -24.17 -24.05
CA SER A 208 -14.51 -24.90 -25.08
C SER A 208 -14.05 -24.61 -26.51
N LYS A 209 -13.22 -23.58 -26.74
CA LYS A 209 -12.80 -23.16 -28.09
C LYS A 209 -11.42 -23.66 -28.50
N ASP A 210 -10.49 -23.90 -27.56
CA ASP A 210 -9.19 -24.52 -27.89
C ASP A 210 -8.56 -25.27 -26.70
N PRO A 211 -8.78 -26.59 -26.59
CA PRO A 211 -8.15 -27.42 -25.55
C PRO A 211 -6.62 -27.42 -25.57
N LYS A 212 -6.00 -27.15 -26.74
CA LYS A 212 -4.53 -27.12 -26.88
C LYS A 212 -3.91 -25.87 -26.27
N MET A 213 -4.67 -24.77 -26.17
CA MET A 213 -4.19 -23.55 -25.49
C MET A 213 -4.00 -23.80 -23.99
N VAL A 214 -4.89 -24.56 -23.36
CA VAL A 214 -4.76 -24.93 -21.94
C VAL A 214 -3.50 -25.80 -21.76
N GLU A 215 -3.36 -26.88 -22.51
CA GLU A 215 -2.20 -27.78 -22.40
C GLU A 215 -0.86 -27.08 -22.71
N LYS A 216 -0.85 -26.13 -23.66
CA LYS A 216 0.35 -25.35 -24.02
C LYS A 216 0.70 -24.30 -22.96
N MET A 217 -0.29 -23.62 -22.35
CA MET A 217 -0.09 -22.59 -21.31
C MET A 217 0.57 -23.14 -20.03
N TRP A 218 0.55 -24.46 -19.85
CA TRP A 218 1.15 -25.18 -18.72
C TRP A 218 2.40 -25.99 -19.08
N SER A 219 2.89 -25.92 -20.33
CA SER A 219 4.16 -26.51 -20.73
C SER A 219 5.35 -25.67 -20.26
N ASP A 220 6.54 -26.27 -20.16
CA ASP A 220 7.78 -25.71 -19.56
C ASP A 220 8.16 -24.31 -20.06
N ASP A 221 7.65 -23.87 -21.22
CA ASP A 221 7.90 -22.57 -21.83
C ASP A 221 7.19 -21.37 -21.15
N TYR A 222 6.44 -21.57 -20.06
CA TYR A 222 5.57 -20.54 -19.45
C TYR A 222 5.98 -20.07 -18.04
N PHE A 223 7.05 -20.63 -17.48
CA PHE A 223 7.61 -20.24 -16.19
C PHE A 223 9.03 -19.68 -16.43
N TYR A 224 9.18 -18.35 -16.36
CA TYR A 224 10.47 -17.65 -16.47
C TYR A 224 10.75 -16.85 -15.21
#